data_AF-A0A1W2BS24-F1
#
_entry.id   AF-A0A1W2BS24-F1
#
_cell.length_a   1.000
_cell.length_b   1.000
_cell.length_c   1.000
_cell.angle_alpha   90.00
_cell.angle_beta   90.00
_cell.angle_gamma   90.00
#
_symmetry.space_group_name_H-M   'P 1'
#
loop_
_entity.id
_entity.type
_entity.pdbx_description
1 polymer ?
#
loop_
_entity_poly.entity_id
_entity_poly.type
_entity_poly.pdbx_seq_one_letter_code
_entity_poly.pdbx_strand_id
1 'polypeptide(L)'
;MKNIRSKILLVSLVALSLQCQNKNKSTNSVHKTEEAIPKKDSIVELIIDKPTDIVVPEGMVWIPGGTFQQGAVTQDKMAMSHEKPAHEVSVDGFFMDITEVTNAQFAKFVKETGYITIAERAIDWQEMKNQLPEGTPKPHDSILQPGALVFKKTKNTVPNLYDFSQWWEWKIGANWKHPNGPKSNIVGKDNDPVVQVAYEDALAYCQWAGKRLPTEAEWERAARGNNNKAIYFWGDDATNLSKKANTWEGEFPVKNSKLDGFENRAPVKSYPANDFGLFDMAGNVWEWTSDWYNTKYYKELIATGNVAINPKGSSIAYNPNNPLIKEKIIKGGSFLCSDSYCASYRISARMGTSMDSSSEHVGFRTVVSLDMLSNIK
;
A
#
# COMPACT_ATOMS: atom_id res chain seq x y z
N MET A 1 -50.17 27.00 19.61
CA MET A 1 -50.75 28.05 18.75
C MET A 1 -50.57 27.65 17.29
N LYS A 2 -51.64 27.86 16.50
CA LYS A 2 -51.85 27.74 15.04
C LYS A 2 -50.61 27.78 14.13
N ASN A 3 -50.55 27.26 12.89
CA ASN A 3 -51.29 26.32 12.04
C ASN A 3 -50.62 26.43 10.63
N ILE A 4 -50.97 25.56 9.67
CA ILE A 4 -50.80 25.67 8.18
C ILE A 4 -49.52 25.04 7.59
N ARG A 5 -49.54 24.18 6.56
CA ARG A 5 -50.52 23.25 5.93
C ARG A 5 -49.71 22.41 4.93
N SER A 6 -50.03 21.12 4.84
CA SER A 6 -49.60 20.17 3.83
C SER A 6 -50.32 20.39 2.49
N LYS A 7 -49.68 20.05 1.35
CA LYS A 7 -50.35 19.41 0.19
C LYS A 7 -49.35 18.84 -0.83
N ILE A 8 -49.59 17.57 -1.14
CA ILE A 8 -49.01 16.69 -2.16
C ILE A 8 -49.61 17.03 -3.54
N LEU A 9 -48.86 16.85 -4.63
CA LEU A 9 -49.40 16.23 -5.86
C LEU A 9 -48.29 15.71 -6.81
N LEU A 10 -48.30 14.40 -7.02
CA LEU A 10 -47.71 13.67 -8.14
C LEU A 10 -48.62 13.83 -9.36
N VAL A 11 -48.09 14.06 -10.57
CA VAL A 11 -48.72 13.64 -11.83
C VAL A 11 -47.65 13.23 -12.83
N SER A 12 -47.80 12.00 -13.33
CA SER A 12 -47.03 11.39 -14.41
C SER A 12 -47.86 11.35 -15.70
N LEU A 13 -47.17 11.06 -16.81
CA LEU A 13 -47.63 10.43 -18.06
C LEU A 13 -48.13 11.28 -19.25
N VAL A 14 -47.36 11.13 -20.35
CA VAL A 14 -47.75 10.63 -21.70
C VAL A 14 -47.46 11.55 -22.89
N ALA A 15 -46.78 10.92 -23.85
CA ALA A 15 -46.37 11.37 -25.16
C ALA A 15 -47.53 11.51 -26.16
N LEU A 16 -47.34 12.36 -27.17
CA LEU A 16 -47.89 12.14 -28.50
C LEU A 16 -47.07 12.87 -29.57
N SER A 17 -46.63 12.07 -30.53
CA SER A 17 -46.01 12.41 -31.81
C SER A 17 -46.94 13.19 -32.74
N LEU A 18 -46.40 14.04 -33.62
CA LEU A 18 -46.88 14.23 -35.00
C LEU A 18 -45.81 14.90 -35.87
N GLN A 19 -45.65 14.33 -37.06
CA GLN A 19 -44.70 14.66 -38.12
C GLN A 19 -45.03 15.98 -38.83
N CYS A 20 -44.01 16.61 -39.43
CA CYS A 20 -44.16 17.39 -40.66
C CYS A 20 -42.95 17.16 -41.57
N GLN A 21 -43.23 16.86 -42.85
CA GLN A 21 -42.28 16.51 -43.89
C GLN A 21 -41.73 17.74 -44.66
N ASN A 22 -40.51 17.55 -45.15
CA ASN A 22 -39.89 18.03 -46.39
C ASN A 22 -39.68 19.54 -46.67
N LYS A 23 -38.40 19.88 -46.87
CA LYS A 23 -37.92 20.43 -48.15
C LYS A 23 -36.43 20.14 -48.37
N ASN A 24 -36.16 19.43 -49.46
CA ASN A 24 -34.84 19.17 -50.03
C ASN A 24 -34.12 20.47 -50.41
N LYS A 25 -32.83 20.58 -50.08
CA LYS A 25 -31.82 21.19 -50.95
C LYS A 25 -30.54 20.36 -50.94
N SER A 26 -30.23 19.88 -52.14
CA SER A 26 -28.96 19.30 -52.58
C SER A 26 -27.77 20.15 -52.15
N THR A 27 -26.67 19.51 -51.72
CA THR A 27 -25.38 19.56 -52.46
C THR A 27 -24.27 18.74 -51.78
N ASN A 28 -23.53 18.04 -52.64
CA ASN A 28 -22.13 17.62 -52.54
C ASN A 28 -21.75 16.45 -51.62
N SER A 29 -21.70 15.28 -52.26
CA SER A 29 -20.88 14.13 -51.88
C SER A 29 -19.39 14.49 -51.89
N VAL A 30 -18.74 14.42 -50.74
CA VAL A 30 -17.29 14.22 -50.64
C VAL A 30 -17.09 12.89 -49.96
N HIS A 31 -16.56 11.92 -50.71
CA HIS A 31 -16.04 10.68 -50.18
C HIS A 31 -14.97 11.01 -49.11
N LYS A 32 -15.28 10.74 -47.84
CA LYS A 32 -14.24 10.50 -46.84
C LYS A 32 -13.96 9.01 -46.85
N THR A 33 -12.83 8.65 -47.45
CA THR A 33 -12.12 7.42 -47.15
C THR A 33 -11.85 7.39 -45.65
N GLU A 34 -12.45 6.44 -44.94
CA GLU A 34 -12.02 6.04 -43.61
C GLU A 34 -10.61 5.45 -43.76
N GLU A 35 -9.59 6.25 -43.47
CA GLU A 35 -8.26 5.73 -43.18
C GLU A 35 -8.35 4.95 -41.87
N ALA A 36 -8.36 3.62 -42.00
CA ALA A 36 -8.16 2.73 -40.87
C ALA A 36 -6.80 3.05 -40.25
N ILE A 37 -6.82 3.66 -39.07
CA ILE A 37 -5.64 3.80 -38.22
C ILE A 37 -5.18 2.38 -37.87
N PRO A 38 -3.99 1.93 -38.28
CA PRO A 38 -3.51 0.62 -37.90
C PRO A 38 -3.32 0.60 -36.38
N LYS A 39 -4.14 -0.20 -35.68
CA LYS A 39 -3.82 -0.65 -34.32
C LYS A 39 -2.52 -1.42 -34.42
N LYS A 40 -1.43 -0.74 -34.06
CA LYS A 40 -0.14 -1.39 -33.86
C LYS A 40 -0.25 -2.13 -32.53
N ASP A 41 -0.72 -3.37 -32.58
CA ASP A 41 -0.51 -4.34 -31.50
C ASP A 41 0.99 -4.59 -31.41
N SER A 42 1.72 -3.65 -30.79
CA SER A 42 3.07 -3.93 -30.33
C SER A 42 2.92 -4.95 -29.21
N ILE A 43 3.13 -6.22 -29.54
CA ILE A 43 3.30 -7.28 -28.56
C ILE A 43 4.51 -6.87 -27.73
N VAL A 44 4.27 -6.34 -26.53
CA VAL A 44 5.33 -6.10 -25.57
C VAL A 44 5.68 -7.46 -25.00
N GLU A 45 6.88 -7.93 -25.29
CA GLU A 45 7.40 -9.19 -24.79
C GLU A 45 7.79 -9.01 -23.32
N LEU A 46 7.02 -9.62 -22.41
CA LEU A 46 7.31 -9.60 -20.98
C LEU A 46 8.45 -10.55 -20.65
N ILE A 47 9.32 -10.12 -19.74
CA ILE A 47 10.36 -10.99 -19.19
C ILE A 47 9.71 -11.91 -18.16
N ILE A 48 9.39 -13.15 -18.52
CA ILE A 48 8.73 -14.08 -17.60
C ILE A 48 9.77 -14.84 -16.76
N ASP A 49 10.68 -15.51 -17.44
CA ASP A 49 11.66 -16.40 -16.81
C ASP A 49 12.94 -15.67 -16.44
N LYS A 50 13.62 -16.15 -15.39
CA LYS A 50 14.91 -15.62 -14.98
C LYS A 50 15.93 -15.90 -16.09
N PRO A 51 16.67 -14.90 -16.58
CA PRO A 51 17.78 -15.15 -17.48
C PRO A 51 18.80 -16.13 -16.86
N THR A 52 19.32 -17.06 -17.66
CA THR A 52 20.18 -18.16 -17.18
C THR A 52 21.55 -17.68 -16.71
N ASP A 53 22.04 -16.56 -17.25
CA ASP A 53 23.32 -15.94 -16.96
C ASP A 53 23.30 -14.98 -15.76
N ILE A 54 22.12 -14.65 -15.24
CA ILE A 54 21.97 -13.76 -14.10
C ILE A 54 21.97 -14.55 -12.78
N VAL A 55 22.92 -14.21 -11.91
CA VAL A 55 23.01 -14.72 -10.54
C VAL A 55 21.93 -14.07 -9.68
N VAL A 56 21.26 -14.87 -8.86
CA VAL A 56 20.25 -14.39 -7.92
C VAL A 56 20.95 -13.56 -6.83
N PRO A 57 20.56 -12.29 -6.59
CA PRO A 57 21.12 -11.50 -5.49
C PRO A 57 20.88 -12.19 -4.13
N GLU A 58 21.83 -12.04 -3.21
CA GLU A 58 21.75 -12.66 -1.89
C GLU A 58 20.46 -12.24 -1.15
N GLY A 59 19.76 -13.22 -0.58
CA GLY A 59 18.52 -12.99 0.16
C GLY A 59 17.29 -12.68 -0.71
N MET A 60 17.40 -12.76 -2.04
CA MET A 60 16.30 -12.53 -2.96
C MET A 60 15.85 -13.80 -3.69
N VAL A 61 14.66 -13.75 -4.27
CA VAL A 61 14.12 -14.76 -5.18
C VAL A 61 13.65 -14.11 -6.47
N TRP A 62 13.66 -14.86 -7.57
CA TRP A 62 13.07 -14.41 -8.83
C TRP A 62 11.55 -14.50 -8.76
N ILE A 63 10.88 -13.39 -9.05
CA ILE A 63 9.45 -13.31 -9.27
C ILE A 63 9.22 -13.36 -10.77
N PRO A 64 8.56 -14.40 -11.30
CA PRO A 64 8.30 -14.47 -12.72
C PRO A 64 7.44 -13.29 -13.20
N GLY A 65 7.72 -12.79 -14.38
CA GLY A 65 6.84 -11.82 -15.02
C GLY A 65 5.48 -12.43 -15.33
N GLY A 66 4.52 -11.59 -15.70
CA GLY A 66 3.22 -12.02 -16.19
C GLY A 66 2.12 -11.00 -16.04
N THR A 67 0.97 -11.33 -16.63
CA THR A 67 -0.26 -10.55 -16.53
C THR A 67 -1.15 -11.11 -15.43
N PHE A 68 -1.68 -10.24 -14.58
CA PHE A 68 -2.58 -10.62 -13.50
C PHE A 68 -3.66 -9.56 -13.26
N GLN A 69 -4.71 -9.95 -12.53
CA GLN A 69 -5.76 -9.03 -12.09
C GLN A 69 -5.29 -8.33 -10.82
N GLN A 70 -4.87 -7.07 -10.93
CA GLN A 70 -4.53 -6.23 -9.79
C GLN A 70 -5.81 -5.64 -9.17
N GLY A 71 -5.88 -5.65 -7.84
CA GLY A 71 -7.03 -5.19 -7.08
C GLY A 71 -7.93 -6.31 -6.55
N ALA A 72 -8.99 -5.92 -5.85
CA ALA A 72 -9.81 -6.85 -5.09
C ALA A 72 -10.61 -7.80 -5.98
N VAL A 73 -10.52 -9.10 -5.67
CA VAL A 73 -11.32 -10.14 -6.31
C VAL A 73 -12.80 -10.01 -5.93
N THR A 74 -13.70 -10.50 -6.78
CA THR A 74 -15.15 -10.25 -6.63
C THR A 74 -15.74 -10.88 -5.38
N GLN A 75 -15.18 -11.99 -4.90
CA GLN A 75 -15.62 -12.66 -3.67
C GLN A 75 -15.11 -12.00 -2.38
N ASP A 76 -14.19 -11.02 -2.48
CA ASP A 76 -13.69 -10.28 -1.32
C ASP A 76 -14.72 -9.25 -0.84
N LYS A 77 -15.45 -9.63 0.21
CA LYS A 77 -16.49 -8.81 0.83
C LYS A 77 -15.92 -7.72 1.73
N MET A 78 -14.66 -7.82 2.16
CA MET A 78 -13.99 -6.83 3.02
C MET A 78 -13.27 -5.75 2.21
N ALA A 79 -13.09 -5.96 0.91
CA ALA A 79 -12.43 -5.01 0.03
C ALA A 79 -13.11 -3.63 -0.05
N MET A 80 -12.31 -2.61 0.22
CA MET A 80 -12.72 -1.21 0.21
C MET A 80 -12.80 -0.66 -1.22
N SER A 81 -13.49 0.47 -1.38
CA SER A 81 -13.73 1.09 -2.70
C SER A 81 -12.45 1.48 -3.45
N HIS A 82 -11.36 1.81 -2.75
CA HIS A 82 -10.08 2.19 -3.36
C HIS A 82 -9.22 1.00 -3.79
N GLU A 83 -9.63 -0.23 -3.45
CA GLU A 83 -9.04 -1.48 -3.93
C GLU A 83 -9.70 -1.96 -5.23
N LYS A 84 -10.75 -1.26 -5.68
CA LYS A 84 -11.62 -1.61 -6.82
C LYS A 84 -11.57 -0.51 -7.89
N PRO A 85 -11.80 -0.84 -9.16
CA PRO A 85 -12.06 -2.19 -9.69
C PRO A 85 -10.77 -3.00 -9.85
N ALA A 86 -10.91 -4.33 -9.87
CA ALA A 86 -9.83 -5.17 -10.38
C ALA A 86 -9.60 -4.89 -11.88
N HIS A 87 -8.35 -4.93 -12.31
CA HIS A 87 -7.94 -4.63 -13.68
C HIS A 87 -6.68 -5.39 -14.07
N GLU A 88 -6.48 -5.59 -15.37
CA GLU A 88 -5.30 -6.28 -15.89
C GLU A 88 -4.07 -5.39 -15.85
N VAL A 89 -3.00 -5.96 -15.30
CA VAL A 89 -1.67 -5.37 -15.27
C VAL A 89 -0.66 -6.43 -15.65
N SER A 90 0.32 -6.03 -16.45
CA SER A 90 1.49 -6.83 -16.81
C SER A 90 2.72 -6.32 -16.09
N VAL A 91 3.50 -7.22 -15.49
CA VAL A 91 4.75 -6.90 -14.78
C VAL A 91 5.84 -7.80 -15.32
N ASP A 92 7.00 -7.24 -15.66
CA ASP A 92 8.21 -7.99 -16.00
C ASP A 92 8.76 -8.71 -14.77
N GLY A 93 9.52 -9.77 -14.99
CA GLY A 93 10.18 -10.51 -13.93
C GLY A 93 11.29 -9.69 -13.27
N PHE A 94 11.45 -9.90 -11.96
CA PHE A 94 12.36 -9.13 -11.12
C PHE A 94 12.80 -9.96 -9.90
N PHE A 95 13.79 -9.48 -9.16
CA PHE A 95 14.20 -10.07 -7.89
C PHE A 95 13.54 -9.34 -6.72
N MET A 96 13.06 -10.07 -5.72
CA MET A 96 12.48 -9.52 -4.49
C MET A 96 13.12 -10.15 -3.26
N ASP A 97 13.37 -9.35 -2.21
CA ASP A 97 13.78 -9.86 -0.92
C ASP A 97 12.75 -10.86 -0.38
N ILE A 98 13.23 -11.99 0.13
CA ILE A 98 12.36 -13.06 0.64
C ILE A 98 11.66 -12.68 1.96
N THR A 99 12.09 -11.61 2.62
CA THR A 99 11.53 -11.07 3.87
C THR A 99 11.46 -9.55 3.83
N GLU A 100 10.79 -8.94 4.80
CA GLU A 100 11.06 -7.54 5.13
C GLU A 100 12.54 -7.34 5.51
N VAL A 101 13.02 -6.10 5.39
CA VAL A 101 14.35 -5.70 5.86
C VAL A 101 14.40 -5.83 7.38
N THR A 102 15.43 -6.52 7.88
CA THR A 102 15.56 -6.80 9.32
C THR A 102 16.30 -5.69 10.07
N ASN A 103 16.15 -5.66 11.39
CA ASN A 103 16.93 -4.77 12.25
C ASN A 103 18.45 -4.93 12.04
N ALA A 104 18.95 -6.15 11.87
CA ALA A 104 20.38 -6.37 11.64
C ALA A 104 20.86 -5.78 10.30
N GLN A 105 20.07 -5.93 9.23
CA GLN A 105 20.37 -5.36 7.93
C GLN A 105 20.35 -3.83 7.98
N PHE A 106 19.33 -3.24 8.60
CA PHE A 106 19.22 -1.79 8.74
C PHE A 106 20.31 -1.22 9.66
N ALA A 107 20.68 -1.94 10.74
CA ALA A 107 21.79 -1.56 11.60
C ALA A 107 23.13 -1.54 10.86
N LYS A 108 23.35 -2.48 9.93
CA LYS A 108 24.54 -2.47 9.05
C LYS A 108 24.55 -1.21 8.18
N PHE A 109 23.44 -0.89 7.52
CA PHE A 109 23.28 0.34 6.75
C PHE A 109 23.62 1.60 7.58
N VAL A 110 23.01 1.75 8.75
CA VAL A 110 23.25 2.91 9.62
C VAL A 110 24.71 2.95 10.09
N LYS A 111 25.31 1.81 10.43
CA LYS A 111 26.71 1.73 10.85
C LYS A 111 27.69 2.15 9.75
N GLU A 112 27.42 1.77 8.50
CA GLU A 112 28.32 2.05 7.38
C GLU A 112 28.17 3.47 6.83
N THR A 113 26.98 4.07 6.96
CA THR A 113 26.67 5.37 6.36
C THR A 113 26.60 6.51 7.37
N GLY A 114 26.42 6.21 8.65
CA GLY A 114 26.11 7.21 9.68
C GLY A 114 24.70 7.81 9.53
N TYR A 115 23.79 7.15 8.79
CA TYR A 115 22.45 7.65 8.52
C TYR A 115 21.63 7.88 9.81
N ILE A 116 20.90 9.00 9.84
CA ILE A 116 19.99 9.39 10.92
C ILE A 116 18.58 9.37 10.35
N THR A 117 17.68 8.54 10.91
CA THR A 117 16.32 8.38 10.37
C THR A 117 15.46 9.61 10.60
N ILE A 118 14.38 9.77 9.84
CA ILE A 118 13.43 10.89 10.06
C ILE A 118 12.94 10.94 11.52
N ALA A 119 12.63 9.79 12.13
CA ALA A 119 12.22 9.71 13.53
C ALA A 119 13.29 10.18 14.54
N GLU A 120 14.57 10.19 14.14
CA GLU A 120 15.68 10.68 14.96
C GLU A 120 15.98 12.18 14.74
N ARG A 121 15.42 12.81 13.70
CA ARG A 121 15.67 14.22 13.33
C ARG A 121 14.72 15.18 14.07
N ALA A 122 15.16 16.43 14.21
CA ALA A 122 14.31 17.50 14.73
C ALA A 122 13.16 17.79 13.76
N ILE A 123 11.97 18.07 14.31
CA ILE A 123 10.79 18.39 13.51
C ILE A 123 10.84 19.87 13.09
N ASP A 124 10.75 20.13 11.79
CA ASP A 124 10.61 21.49 11.26
C ASP A 124 9.12 21.89 11.20
N TRP A 125 8.73 22.85 12.04
CA TRP A 125 7.38 23.42 12.02
C TRP A 125 7.01 24.04 10.67
N GLN A 126 7.97 24.66 9.97
CA GLN A 126 7.68 25.33 8.70
C GLN A 126 7.34 24.33 7.60
N GLU A 127 7.89 23.12 7.66
CA GLU A 127 7.53 22.02 6.77
C GLU A 127 6.19 21.40 7.19
N MET A 128 6.06 21.03 8.47
CA MET A 128 4.88 20.34 9.00
C MET A 128 3.60 21.15 8.83
N LYS A 129 3.63 22.47 9.05
CA LYS A 129 2.44 23.34 8.95
C LYS A 129 1.83 23.35 7.54
N ASN A 130 2.60 23.05 6.50
CA ASN A 130 2.11 23.03 5.12
C ASN A 130 1.19 21.81 4.85
N GLN A 131 1.20 20.81 5.74
CA GLN A 131 0.36 19.62 5.67
C GLN A 131 -0.87 19.71 6.59
N LEU A 132 -1.03 20.83 7.30
CA LEU A 132 -2.09 21.05 8.29
C LEU A 132 -3.12 22.08 7.77
N PRO A 133 -4.36 22.06 8.28
CA PRO A 133 -5.33 23.11 7.99
C PRO A 133 -4.80 24.51 8.32
N GLU A 134 -5.19 25.49 7.52
CA GLU A 134 -4.81 26.89 7.74
C GLU A 134 -5.24 27.36 9.14
N GLY A 135 -4.35 28.09 9.82
CA GLY A 135 -4.58 28.59 11.18
C GLY A 135 -4.29 27.57 12.30
N THR A 136 -3.81 26.36 11.97
CA THR A 136 -3.39 25.39 13.01
C THR A 136 -2.27 26.00 13.87
N PRO A 137 -2.47 26.13 15.20
CA PRO A 137 -1.46 26.72 16.06
C PRO A 137 -0.23 25.84 16.18
N LYS A 138 0.96 26.47 16.27
CA LYS A 138 2.20 25.75 16.51
C LYS A 138 2.13 25.01 17.86
N PRO A 139 2.37 23.69 17.90
CA PRO A 139 2.54 22.95 19.14
C PRO A 139 3.71 23.49 19.97
N HIS A 140 3.63 23.39 21.30
CA HIS A 140 4.73 23.82 22.15
C HIS A 140 6.02 23.02 21.84
N ASP A 141 7.19 23.67 21.92
CA ASP A 141 8.46 23.04 21.53
C ASP A 141 8.80 21.79 22.36
N SER A 142 8.24 21.68 23.57
CA SER A 142 8.39 20.49 24.43
C SER A 142 7.75 19.22 23.87
N ILE A 143 6.80 19.34 22.93
CA ILE A 143 6.17 18.20 22.25
C ILE A 143 6.59 18.09 20.78
N LEU A 144 7.12 19.17 20.19
CA LEU A 144 7.70 19.19 18.86
C LEU A 144 9.14 18.65 18.88
N GLN A 145 9.28 17.38 19.24
CA GLN A 145 10.57 16.70 19.46
C GLN A 145 10.67 15.41 18.62
N PRO A 146 11.90 14.96 18.27
CA PRO A 146 12.12 13.71 17.56
C PRO A 146 11.37 12.55 18.21
N GLY A 147 10.75 11.71 17.41
CA GLY A 147 9.89 10.64 17.87
C GLY A 147 9.13 10.01 16.72
N ALA A 148 8.18 9.16 17.07
CA ALA A 148 7.35 8.46 16.11
C ALA A 148 6.03 8.02 16.72
N LEU A 149 5.11 7.54 15.88
CA LEU A 149 3.83 7.01 16.33
C LEU A 149 4.02 5.62 16.95
N VAL A 150 3.49 5.45 18.16
CA VAL A 150 3.50 4.19 18.90
C VAL A 150 2.06 3.82 19.27
N PHE A 151 1.75 2.54 19.12
CA PHE A 151 0.47 1.96 19.48
C PHE A 151 0.38 1.80 20.99
N LYS A 152 -0.81 2.08 21.51
CA LYS A 152 -1.14 1.96 22.91
C LYS A 152 -2.52 1.34 23.04
N LYS A 153 -2.55 0.17 23.69
CA LYS A 153 -3.80 -0.48 24.04
C LYS A 153 -4.69 0.43 24.86
N THR A 154 -5.98 0.43 24.54
CA THR A 154 -6.98 1.08 25.38
C THR A 154 -7.35 0.17 26.54
N LYS A 155 -7.73 0.76 27.68
CA LYS A 155 -8.15 -0.02 28.86
C LYS A 155 -9.53 -0.64 28.70
N ASN A 156 -10.38 0.00 27.89
CA ASN A 156 -11.77 -0.38 27.65
C ASN A 156 -12.05 -0.29 26.15
N THR A 157 -13.14 -0.93 25.72
CA THR A 157 -13.72 -0.79 24.38
C THR A 157 -13.86 0.67 24.02
N VAL A 158 -13.41 1.02 22.82
CA VAL A 158 -13.52 2.38 22.28
C VAL A 158 -14.91 2.60 21.68
N PRO A 159 -15.48 3.81 21.79
CA PRO A 159 -16.78 4.14 21.21
C PRO A 159 -16.82 4.05 19.68
N ASN A 160 -15.67 4.15 19.02
CA ASN A 160 -15.55 4.05 17.57
C ASN A 160 -14.13 3.65 17.15
N LEU A 161 -14.01 3.21 15.90
CA LEU A 161 -12.75 2.81 15.27
C LEU A 161 -12.24 3.78 14.19
N TYR A 162 -12.84 4.97 14.03
CA TYR A 162 -12.38 5.97 13.04
C TYR A 162 -11.52 7.07 13.67
N ASP A 163 -11.57 7.26 14.99
CA ASP A 163 -10.69 8.15 15.73
C ASP A 163 -9.46 7.38 16.24
N PHE A 164 -8.40 7.42 15.44
CA PHE A 164 -7.17 6.69 15.70
C PHE A 164 -6.35 7.25 16.88
N SER A 165 -6.62 8.50 17.30
CA SER A 165 -5.92 9.14 18.43
C SER A 165 -6.16 8.41 19.76
N GLN A 166 -7.18 7.55 19.81
CA GLN A 166 -7.51 6.72 20.96
C GLN A 166 -6.46 5.64 21.26
N TRP A 167 -5.69 5.19 20.24
CA TRP A 167 -4.67 4.14 20.39
C TRP A 167 -3.33 4.45 19.72
N TRP A 168 -3.20 5.56 18.99
CA TRP A 168 -1.90 6.06 18.52
C TRP A 168 -1.46 7.27 19.34
N GLU A 169 -0.25 7.23 19.87
CA GLU A 169 0.38 8.37 20.54
C GLU A 169 1.72 8.73 19.89
N TRP A 170 2.00 10.03 19.80
CA TRP A 170 3.36 10.50 19.49
C TRP A 170 4.28 10.21 20.68
N LYS A 171 5.35 9.46 20.44
CA LYS A 171 6.30 9.10 21.49
C LYS A 171 7.66 9.71 21.20
N ILE A 172 8.02 10.71 22.01
CA ILE A 172 9.35 11.34 21.96
C ILE A 172 10.43 10.27 22.18
N GLY A 173 11.42 10.27 21.28
CA GLY A 173 12.53 9.32 21.26
C GLY A 173 12.17 7.89 20.85
N ALA A 174 10.96 7.64 20.33
CA ALA A 174 10.69 6.41 19.58
C ALA A 174 11.35 6.51 18.20
N ASN A 175 12.08 5.46 17.83
CA ASN A 175 12.79 5.32 16.55
C ASN A 175 13.11 3.85 16.30
N TRP A 176 13.82 3.52 15.23
CA TRP A 176 14.11 2.13 14.86
C TRP A 176 14.91 1.35 15.92
N LYS A 177 15.78 2.02 16.70
CA LYS A 177 16.54 1.40 17.81
C LYS A 177 15.66 1.22 19.07
N HIS A 178 14.68 2.09 19.23
CA HIS A 178 13.79 2.20 20.38
C HIS A 178 12.32 2.23 19.92
N PRO A 179 11.80 1.14 19.32
CA PRO A 179 10.55 1.18 18.54
C PRO A 179 9.29 1.53 19.36
N ASN A 180 9.32 1.32 20.68
CA ASN A 180 8.23 1.66 21.59
C ASN A 180 8.58 2.83 22.54
N GLY A 181 9.57 3.64 22.17
CA GLY A 181 10.09 4.76 22.94
C GLY A 181 11.37 4.45 23.73
N PRO A 182 11.93 5.45 24.45
CA PRO A 182 13.32 5.45 24.93
C PRO A 182 13.72 4.29 25.86
N LYS A 183 12.75 3.60 26.46
CA LYS A 183 12.99 2.45 27.35
C LYS A 183 12.99 1.10 26.63
N SER A 184 12.55 1.06 25.37
CA SER A 184 12.57 -0.14 24.54
C SER A 184 13.93 -0.31 23.85
N ASN A 185 14.22 -1.49 23.30
CA ASN A 185 15.40 -1.71 22.48
C ASN A 185 15.19 -2.90 21.52
N ILE A 186 16.13 -3.05 20.58
CA ILE A 186 16.20 -4.14 19.61
C ILE A 186 17.20 -5.25 19.98
N VAL A 187 17.69 -5.30 21.23
CA VAL A 187 18.63 -6.36 21.65
C VAL A 187 17.94 -7.73 21.54
N GLY A 188 18.56 -8.65 20.80
CA GLY A 188 18.01 -9.98 20.53
C GLY A 188 16.88 -10.00 19.49
N LYS A 189 16.68 -8.90 18.76
CA LYS A 189 15.63 -8.74 17.72
C LYS A 189 16.23 -8.49 16.34
N ASP A 190 17.40 -9.06 16.08
CA ASP A 190 18.16 -8.91 14.85
C ASP A 190 17.37 -9.35 13.61
N ASN A 191 16.49 -10.34 13.79
CA ASN A 191 15.62 -10.90 12.75
C ASN A 191 14.19 -10.32 12.77
N ASP A 192 13.87 -9.38 13.65
CA ASP A 192 12.59 -8.66 13.55
C ASP A 192 12.66 -7.67 12.38
N PRO A 193 11.54 -7.38 11.70
CA PRO A 193 11.50 -6.35 10.69
C PRO A 193 11.83 -4.98 11.29
N VAL A 194 12.61 -4.17 10.57
CA VAL A 194 12.86 -2.79 10.99
C VAL A 194 11.57 -1.98 10.85
N VAL A 195 11.29 -1.15 11.86
CA VAL A 195 10.12 -0.26 11.91
C VAL A 195 10.52 1.12 12.41
N GLN A 196 9.55 2.03 12.55
CA GLN A 196 9.83 3.45 12.80
C GLN A 196 10.75 4.05 11.72
N VAL A 197 10.54 3.61 10.48
CA VAL A 197 11.23 4.08 9.29
C VAL A 197 10.24 4.80 8.38
N ALA A 198 10.55 6.03 8.04
CA ALA A 198 9.79 6.83 7.10
C ALA A 198 10.14 6.43 5.65
N TYR A 199 9.40 6.99 4.69
CA TYR A 199 9.60 6.67 3.27
C TYR A 199 11.02 7.03 2.79
N GLU A 200 11.56 8.17 3.24
CA GLU A 200 12.95 8.58 2.95
C GLU A 200 13.97 7.57 3.48
N ASP A 201 13.76 7.03 4.68
CA ASP A 201 14.67 6.07 5.32
C ASP A 201 14.76 4.77 4.52
N ALA A 202 13.60 4.30 4.02
CA ALA A 202 13.53 3.12 3.17
C ALA A 202 14.24 3.35 1.82
N LEU A 203 14.07 4.54 1.21
CA LEU A 203 14.77 4.90 -0.03
C LEU A 203 16.28 5.01 0.16
N ALA A 204 16.74 5.62 1.25
CA ALA A 204 18.17 5.74 1.57
C ALA A 204 18.81 4.37 1.77
N TYR A 205 18.13 3.45 2.47
CA TYR A 205 18.57 2.06 2.59
C TYR A 205 18.64 1.38 1.21
N CYS A 206 17.59 1.52 0.39
CA CYS A 206 17.55 0.93 -0.95
C CYS A 206 18.75 1.39 -1.79
N GLN A 207 19.03 2.70 -1.79
CA GLN A 207 20.16 3.26 -2.52
C GLN A 207 21.50 2.68 -2.04
N TRP A 208 21.74 2.62 -0.73
CA TRP A 208 22.95 2.01 -0.17
C TRP A 208 23.08 0.52 -0.54
N ALA A 209 21.98 -0.21 -0.52
CA ALA A 209 21.96 -1.64 -0.84
C ALA A 209 22.06 -1.94 -2.36
N GLY A 210 22.00 -0.92 -3.23
CA GLY A 210 21.92 -1.11 -4.69
C GLY A 210 20.57 -1.70 -5.14
N LYS A 211 19.49 -1.37 -4.42
CA LYS A 211 18.14 -1.91 -4.61
C LYS A 211 17.13 -0.76 -4.74
N ARG A 212 15.83 -1.08 -4.83
CA ARG A 212 14.73 -0.10 -4.81
C ARG A 212 13.52 -0.66 -4.07
N LEU A 213 12.56 0.20 -3.75
CA LEU A 213 11.24 -0.25 -3.32
C LEU A 213 10.49 -0.91 -4.49
N PRO A 214 9.64 -1.92 -4.23
CA PRO A 214 8.73 -2.46 -5.23
C PRO A 214 7.70 -1.41 -5.66
N THR A 215 7.21 -1.52 -6.89
CA THR A 215 5.95 -0.87 -7.23
C THR A 215 4.78 -1.56 -6.53
N GLU A 216 3.63 -0.90 -6.44
CA GLU A 216 2.42 -1.55 -5.92
C GLU A 216 2.07 -2.81 -6.73
N ALA A 217 2.19 -2.74 -8.06
CA ALA A 217 1.91 -3.87 -8.94
C ALA A 217 2.92 -5.02 -8.78
N GLU A 218 4.21 -4.71 -8.64
CA GLU A 218 5.26 -5.71 -8.37
C GLU A 218 5.00 -6.42 -7.04
N TRP A 219 4.68 -5.66 -5.98
CA TRP A 219 4.37 -6.22 -4.66
C TRP A 219 3.15 -7.15 -4.73
N GLU A 220 2.07 -6.73 -5.40
CA GLU A 220 0.86 -7.55 -5.47
C GLU A 220 1.05 -8.79 -6.35
N ARG A 221 1.79 -8.69 -7.46
CA ARG A 221 2.18 -9.83 -8.31
C ARG A 221 2.97 -10.86 -7.51
N ALA A 222 3.88 -10.40 -6.67
CA ALA A 222 4.69 -11.23 -5.81
C ALA A 222 3.85 -11.91 -4.72
N ALA A 223 2.93 -11.16 -4.08
CA ALA A 223 2.05 -11.67 -3.03
C ALA A 223 1.07 -12.73 -3.53
N ARG A 224 0.51 -12.59 -4.75
CA ARG A 224 -0.46 -13.52 -5.35
C ARG A 224 0.10 -14.92 -5.59
N GLY A 225 1.42 -15.11 -5.62
CA GLY A 225 2.00 -16.43 -5.88
C GLY A 225 1.52 -16.99 -7.22
N ASN A 226 1.23 -18.30 -7.25
CA ASN A 226 0.64 -18.93 -8.43
C ASN A 226 -0.90 -18.76 -8.50
N ASN A 227 -1.53 -18.11 -7.51
CA ASN A 227 -2.98 -17.98 -7.42
C ASN A 227 -3.45 -16.53 -7.56
N ASN A 228 -3.69 -16.13 -8.81
CA ASN A 228 -4.17 -14.79 -9.15
C ASN A 228 -5.62 -14.50 -8.75
N LYS A 229 -6.35 -15.46 -8.17
CA LYS A 229 -7.79 -15.33 -7.87
C LYS A 229 -8.12 -15.41 -6.38
N ALA A 230 -7.12 -15.52 -5.52
CA ALA A 230 -7.31 -15.60 -4.08
C ALA A 230 -7.40 -14.25 -3.38
N ILE A 231 -8.04 -14.25 -2.21
CA ILE A 231 -8.09 -13.13 -1.26
C ILE A 231 -6.75 -13.02 -0.49
N TYR A 232 -6.23 -14.15 -0.03
CA TYR A 232 -4.96 -14.26 0.71
C TYR A 232 -3.93 -15.05 -0.09
N PHE A 233 -2.64 -14.93 0.25
CA PHE A 233 -1.59 -15.68 -0.46
C PHE A 233 -1.72 -17.20 -0.28
N TRP A 234 -2.49 -17.65 0.73
CA TRP A 234 -2.77 -19.06 1.01
C TRP A 234 -4.15 -19.53 0.50
N GLY A 235 -4.87 -18.71 -0.27
CA GLY A 235 -6.23 -19.01 -0.73
C GLY A 235 -7.28 -18.15 -0.05
N ASP A 236 -8.50 -18.67 0.07
CA ASP A 236 -9.68 -17.90 0.53
C ASP A 236 -10.16 -18.28 1.94
N ASP A 237 -9.50 -19.26 2.59
CA ASP A 237 -9.87 -19.72 3.92
C ASP A 237 -9.30 -18.80 5.01
N ALA A 238 -10.15 -17.90 5.50
CA ALA A 238 -9.83 -16.99 6.59
C ALA A 238 -9.56 -17.70 7.93
N THR A 239 -10.02 -18.94 8.12
CA THR A 239 -9.80 -19.68 9.37
C THR A 239 -8.33 -20.08 9.59
N ASN A 240 -7.50 -19.97 8.55
CA ASN A 240 -6.06 -20.20 8.63
C ASN A 240 -5.25 -18.96 8.99
N LEU A 241 -5.88 -17.78 9.19
CA LEU A 241 -5.17 -16.51 9.39
C LEU A 241 -4.05 -16.60 10.44
N SER A 242 -4.37 -17.05 11.65
CA SER A 242 -3.40 -17.17 12.75
C SER A 242 -2.28 -18.19 12.52
N LYS A 243 -2.41 -19.07 11.52
CA LYS A 243 -1.35 -20.02 11.11
C LYS A 243 -0.51 -19.49 9.95
N LYS A 244 -0.88 -18.35 9.37
CA LYS A 244 -0.35 -17.84 8.09
C LYS A 244 0.21 -16.44 8.17
N ALA A 245 -0.19 -15.66 9.16
CA ALA A 245 0.22 -14.28 9.33
C ALA A 245 0.23 -13.87 10.81
N ASN A 246 1.04 -12.87 11.14
CA ASN A 246 1.00 -12.15 12.41
C ASN A 246 0.02 -10.98 12.32
N THR A 247 -1.09 -11.04 13.05
CA THR A 247 -2.21 -10.09 13.02
C THR A 247 -2.78 -9.86 14.42
N TRP A 248 -3.76 -8.97 14.56
CA TRP A 248 -4.42 -8.76 15.83
C TRP A 248 -5.59 -9.72 16.01
N GLU A 249 -5.49 -10.60 16.99
CA GLU A 249 -6.51 -11.59 17.31
C GLU A 249 -7.24 -11.21 18.60
N GLY A 250 -8.53 -10.88 18.54
CA GLY A 250 -9.34 -10.51 19.72
C GLY A 250 -10.00 -9.15 19.56
N GLU A 251 -10.20 -8.44 20.67
CA GLU A 251 -10.88 -7.14 20.67
C GLU A 251 -9.87 -6.02 20.43
N PHE A 252 -9.77 -5.53 19.20
CA PHE A 252 -8.97 -4.34 18.90
C PHE A 252 -9.64 -3.06 19.46
N PRO A 253 -8.90 -2.10 20.04
CA PRO A 253 -7.47 -2.09 20.40
C PRO A 253 -7.22 -2.49 21.88
N VAL A 254 -8.14 -3.24 22.50
CA VAL A 254 -8.15 -3.52 23.94
C VAL A 254 -7.29 -4.73 24.30
N LYS A 255 -7.57 -5.88 23.66
CA LYS A 255 -6.98 -7.17 24.01
C LYS A 255 -6.60 -7.97 22.76
N ASN A 256 -5.30 -8.16 22.59
CA ASN A 256 -4.73 -9.17 21.71
C ASN A 256 -4.60 -10.50 22.49
N SER A 257 -5.23 -11.54 21.96
CA SER A 257 -5.24 -12.92 22.45
C SER A 257 -4.00 -13.72 22.04
N LYS A 258 -3.24 -13.22 21.05
CA LYS A 258 -2.00 -13.84 20.53
C LYS A 258 -2.24 -15.24 19.98
N LEU A 259 -3.39 -15.47 19.35
CA LEU A 259 -3.71 -16.78 18.78
C LEU A 259 -2.69 -17.21 17.72
N ASP A 260 -2.07 -16.23 17.05
CA ASP A 260 -1.00 -16.39 16.07
C ASP A 260 0.40 -16.56 16.70
N GLY A 261 0.53 -16.41 18.02
CA GLY A 261 1.77 -16.55 18.78
C GLY A 261 2.44 -15.24 19.18
N PHE A 262 2.00 -14.07 18.69
CA PHE A 262 2.71 -12.81 18.92
C PHE A 262 1.81 -11.70 19.47
N GLU A 263 2.38 -10.89 20.37
CA GLU A 263 1.72 -9.67 20.86
C GLU A 263 1.94 -8.49 19.91
N ASN A 264 3.15 -8.42 19.36
CA ASN A 264 3.62 -7.35 18.49
C ASN A 264 4.21 -7.99 17.23
N ARG A 265 5.25 -7.39 16.65
CA ARG A 265 6.04 -7.96 15.55
C ARG A 265 6.58 -9.36 15.88
N ALA A 266 6.66 -10.18 14.85
CA ALA A 266 7.31 -11.47 14.84
C ALA A 266 8.66 -11.34 14.11
N PRO A 267 9.65 -12.20 14.42
CA PRO A 267 10.81 -12.37 13.56
C PRO A 267 10.37 -12.67 12.13
N VAL A 268 11.09 -12.17 11.13
CA VAL A 268 10.81 -12.52 9.74
C VAL A 268 10.92 -14.04 9.54
N LYS A 269 10.15 -14.58 8.60
CA LYS A 269 9.99 -16.02 8.34
C LYS A 269 9.36 -16.82 9.49
N SER A 270 8.56 -16.19 10.34
CA SER A 270 7.82 -16.90 11.39
C SER A 270 6.66 -17.73 10.83
N TYR A 271 6.12 -17.33 9.68
CA TYR A 271 4.99 -18.02 9.01
C TYR A 271 5.44 -18.66 7.69
N PRO A 272 4.64 -19.57 7.10
CA PRO A 272 4.98 -20.20 5.83
C PRO A 272 5.15 -19.18 4.69
N ALA A 273 6.11 -19.43 3.82
CA ALA A 273 6.25 -18.68 2.58
C ALA A 273 5.07 -18.94 1.62
N ASN A 274 4.84 -18.00 0.69
CA ASN A 274 3.98 -18.22 -0.46
C ASN A 274 4.68 -19.06 -1.55
N ASP A 275 3.99 -19.31 -2.67
CA ASP A 275 4.49 -20.18 -3.75
C ASP A 275 5.77 -19.70 -4.45
N PHE A 276 6.15 -18.42 -4.29
CA PHE A 276 7.43 -17.89 -4.77
C PHE A 276 8.53 -17.86 -3.71
N GLY A 277 8.29 -18.42 -2.52
CA GLY A 277 9.26 -18.43 -1.44
C GLY A 277 9.37 -17.11 -0.68
N LEU A 278 8.36 -16.23 -0.79
CA LEU A 278 8.29 -14.98 -0.04
C LEU A 278 7.57 -15.19 1.29
N PHE A 279 8.19 -14.72 2.37
CA PHE A 279 7.64 -14.77 3.71
C PHE A 279 6.92 -13.48 4.07
N ASP A 280 5.97 -13.58 5.00
CA ASP A 280 5.31 -12.45 5.65
C ASP A 280 4.64 -11.47 4.67
N MET A 281 4.14 -11.97 3.52
CA MET A 281 3.38 -11.16 2.55
C MET A 281 1.99 -10.72 3.08
N ALA A 282 1.64 -11.12 4.30
CA ALA A 282 0.43 -10.73 5.00
C ALA A 282 0.73 -10.59 6.49
N GLY A 283 0.29 -9.48 7.09
CA GLY A 283 0.52 -9.19 8.50
C GLY A 283 1.95 -8.74 8.79
N ASN A 284 2.39 -8.97 10.03
CA ASN A 284 3.67 -8.54 10.59
C ASN A 284 3.88 -7.03 10.53
N VAL A 285 4.42 -6.47 9.45
CA VAL A 285 4.50 -5.01 9.25
C VAL A 285 3.98 -4.62 7.87
N TRP A 286 3.39 -3.43 7.80
CA TRP A 286 3.09 -2.80 6.54
C TRP A 286 4.38 -2.55 5.76
N GLU A 287 4.31 -2.60 4.43
CA GLU A 287 5.49 -2.44 3.59
C GLU A 287 5.34 -1.27 2.62
N TRP A 288 6.32 -0.36 2.64
CA TRP A 288 6.42 0.73 1.67
C TRP A 288 6.53 0.23 0.23
N THR A 289 5.78 0.86 -0.67
CA THR A 289 5.96 0.74 -2.13
C THR A 289 6.32 2.11 -2.73
N SER A 290 6.81 2.13 -3.98
CA SER A 290 7.25 3.37 -4.64
C SER A 290 6.11 4.34 -5.01
N ASP A 291 4.88 3.84 -5.05
CA ASP A 291 3.76 4.44 -5.77
C ASP A 291 3.06 5.52 -4.93
N TRP A 292 2.58 6.58 -5.59
CA TRP A 292 1.70 7.56 -4.94
C TRP A 292 0.34 6.94 -4.63
N TYR A 293 -0.15 7.16 -3.40
CA TYR A 293 -1.50 6.76 -3.04
C TYR A 293 -2.52 7.66 -3.73
N ASN A 294 -3.23 7.07 -4.68
CA ASN A 294 -4.30 7.72 -5.43
C ASN A 294 -5.51 6.79 -5.51
N THR A 295 -6.61 7.22 -4.89
CA THR A 295 -7.88 6.46 -4.82
C THR A 295 -8.62 6.35 -6.16
N LYS A 296 -8.22 7.10 -7.18
CA LYS A 296 -8.76 7.07 -8.55
C LYS A 296 -7.93 6.23 -9.52
N TYR A 297 -6.67 5.92 -9.18
CA TYR A 297 -5.70 5.37 -10.13
C TYR A 297 -6.16 4.10 -10.85
N TYR A 298 -6.79 3.15 -10.16
CA TYR A 298 -7.28 1.92 -10.80
C TYR A 298 -8.36 2.20 -11.85
N LYS A 299 -9.25 3.17 -11.59
CA LYS A 299 -10.27 3.60 -12.56
C LYS A 299 -9.65 4.34 -13.74
N GLU A 300 -8.63 5.15 -13.49
CA GLU A 300 -7.88 5.86 -14.52
C GLU A 300 -7.16 4.89 -15.46
N LEU A 301 -6.51 3.85 -14.92
CA LEU A 301 -5.89 2.79 -15.74
C LEU A 301 -6.92 2.08 -16.63
N ILE A 302 -8.05 1.66 -16.08
CA ILE A 302 -9.13 1.01 -16.85
C ILE A 302 -9.65 1.94 -17.95
N ALA A 303 -9.80 3.23 -17.66
CA ALA A 303 -10.31 4.21 -18.62
C ALA A 303 -9.39 4.40 -19.83
N THR A 304 -8.09 4.04 -19.74
CA THR A 304 -7.20 4.03 -20.89
C THR A 304 -7.56 2.96 -21.93
N GLY A 305 -8.29 1.90 -21.52
CA GLY A 305 -8.67 0.78 -22.37
C GLY A 305 -7.53 -0.19 -22.70
N ASN A 306 -6.32 0.02 -22.17
CA ASN A 306 -5.15 -0.82 -22.40
C ASN A 306 -4.69 -1.50 -21.10
N VAL A 307 -4.06 -2.68 -21.22
CA VAL A 307 -3.36 -3.32 -20.10
C VAL A 307 -2.14 -2.48 -19.76
N ALA A 308 -2.02 -2.06 -18.50
CA ALA A 308 -0.85 -1.32 -18.04
C ALA A 308 0.36 -2.25 -17.95
N ILE A 309 1.49 -1.84 -18.48
CA ILE A 309 2.73 -2.63 -18.49
C ILE A 309 3.74 -1.94 -17.58
N ASN A 310 4.22 -2.67 -16.57
CA ASN A 310 5.11 -2.18 -15.51
C ASN A 310 4.66 -0.84 -14.90
N PRO A 311 3.38 -0.70 -14.48
CA PRO A 311 2.90 0.57 -13.95
C PRO A 311 3.73 1.02 -12.75
N LYS A 312 4.02 2.32 -12.71
CA LYS A 312 4.79 2.99 -11.65
C LYS A 312 3.90 3.86 -10.74
N GLY A 313 2.61 3.58 -10.75
CA GLY A 313 1.62 4.32 -9.97
C GLY A 313 1.14 5.60 -10.65
N SER A 314 0.29 6.35 -9.94
CA SER A 314 -0.15 7.67 -10.38
C SER A 314 1.02 8.67 -10.31
N SER A 315 1.00 9.70 -11.14
CA SER A 315 1.99 10.79 -11.07
C SER A 315 1.73 11.75 -9.89
N ILE A 316 0.54 11.69 -9.28
CA ILE A 316 0.13 12.55 -8.16
C ILE A 316 -0.51 11.72 -7.04
N ALA A 317 -0.33 12.16 -5.80
CA ALA A 317 -1.10 11.66 -4.66
C ALA A 317 -2.52 12.22 -4.69
N TYR A 318 -3.52 11.41 -4.31
CA TYR A 318 -4.90 11.84 -4.17
C TYR A 318 -5.68 10.96 -3.18
N ASN A 319 -5.93 11.52 -2.00
CA ASN A 319 -6.80 10.96 -0.99
C ASN A 319 -7.87 12.00 -0.58
N PRO A 320 -9.17 11.78 -0.89
CA PRO A 320 -10.22 12.73 -0.55
C PRO A 320 -10.40 12.90 0.97
N ASN A 321 -9.96 11.93 1.79
CA ASN A 321 -10.03 12.02 3.24
C ASN A 321 -8.88 12.85 3.84
N ASN A 322 -7.74 12.95 3.15
CA ASN A 322 -6.54 13.66 3.59
C ASN A 322 -6.01 14.59 2.47
N PRO A 323 -6.77 15.62 2.02
CA PRO A 323 -6.45 16.38 0.82
C PRO A 323 -5.17 17.22 0.89
N LEU A 324 -4.66 17.49 2.10
CA LEU A 324 -3.44 18.29 2.32
C LEU A 324 -2.16 17.43 2.43
N ILE A 325 -2.31 16.11 2.59
CA ILE A 325 -1.20 15.20 2.85
C ILE A 325 -0.91 14.40 1.58
N LYS A 326 0.37 14.33 1.22
CA LYS A 326 0.83 13.44 0.15
C LYS A 326 1.23 12.11 0.75
N GLU A 327 0.60 11.05 0.27
CA GLU A 327 0.74 9.71 0.82
C GLU A 327 1.35 8.75 -0.20
N LYS A 328 2.19 7.84 0.28
CA LYS A 328 2.68 6.68 -0.49
C LYS A 328 1.89 5.44 -0.13
N ILE A 329 1.84 4.49 -1.05
CA ILE A 329 1.14 3.22 -0.81
C ILE A 329 1.95 2.34 0.13
N ILE A 330 1.25 1.73 1.07
CA ILE A 330 1.71 0.60 1.87
C ILE A 330 0.82 -0.63 1.61
N LYS A 331 1.44 -1.82 1.64
CA LYS A 331 0.78 -3.11 1.37
C LYS A 331 1.05 -4.11 2.50
N GLY A 332 0.25 -5.20 2.55
CA GLY A 332 0.48 -6.35 3.43
C GLY A 332 -0.24 -6.35 4.77
N GLY A 333 -0.65 -5.19 5.29
CA GLY A 333 -1.19 -5.12 6.65
C GLY A 333 -0.08 -5.27 7.70
N SER A 334 -0.45 -5.41 8.98
CA SER A 334 0.52 -5.53 10.08
C SER A 334 -0.03 -6.38 11.22
N PHE A 335 0.78 -6.58 12.26
CA PHE A 335 0.37 -7.22 13.54
C PHE A 335 -0.79 -6.49 14.26
N LEU A 336 -1.14 -5.26 13.84
CA LEU A 336 -2.27 -4.50 14.37
C LEU A 336 -3.56 -4.67 13.55
N CYS A 337 -3.50 -5.33 12.40
CA CYS A 337 -4.67 -5.55 11.53
C CYS A 337 -5.62 -6.58 12.14
N SER A 338 -6.92 -6.26 12.16
CA SER A 338 -8.00 -7.16 12.58
C SER A 338 -9.19 -7.04 11.63
N ASP A 339 -9.99 -8.10 11.53
CA ASP A 339 -11.20 -8.16 10.71
C ASP A 339 -12.22 -7.08 11.09
N SER A 340 -12.24 -6.70 12.37
CA SER A 340 -13.17 -5.71 12.93
C SER A 340 -12.82 -4.26 12.61
N TYR A 341 -11.57 -3.98 12.25
CA TYR A 341 -11.06 -2.62 12.06
C TYR A 341 -10.41 -2.43 10.69
N CYS A 342 -9.41 -3.26 10.39
CA CYS A 342 -8.52 -3.11 9.26
C CYS A 342 -8.05 -4.49 8.79
N ALA A 343 -8.84 -5.14 7.94
CA ALA A 343 -8.53 -6.45 7.34
C ALA A 343 -7.52 -6.34 6.19
N SER A 344 -6.40 -5.65 6.41
CA SER A 344 -5.44 -5.33 5.34
C SER A 344 -4.35 -6.36 5.10
N TYR A 345 -4.42 -7.51 5.79
CA TYR A 345 -3.64 -8.71 5.48
C TYR A 345 -4.08 -9.43 4.19
N ARG A 346 -5.11 -8.89 3.49
CA ARG A 346 -5.54 -9.34 2.16
C ARG A 346 -4.60 -8.83 1.09
N ILE A 347 -4.36 -9.62 0.04
CA ILE A 347 -3.39 -9.27 -1.03
C ILE A 347 -3.72 -7.94 -1.70
N SER A 348 -5.00 -7.70 -2.00
CA SER A 348 -5.45 -6.49 -2.71
C SER A 348 -5.50 -5.24 -1.83
N ALA A 349 -5.45 -5.41 -0.50
CA ALA A 349 -5.53 -4.29 0.41
C ALA A 349 -4.38 -3.32 0.15
N ARG A 350 -4.69 -2.03 0.25
CA ARG A 350 -3.74 -0.93 0.04
C ARG A 350 -4.17 0.22 0.92
N MET A 351 -3.23 0.86 1.58
CA MET A 351 -3.49 2.08 2.36
C MET A 351 -2.50 3.16 1.96
N GLY A 352 -2.89 4.41 2.17
CA GLY A 352 -1.98 5.55 2.10
C GLY A 352 -1.43 5.87 3.49
N THR A 353 -0.17 6.27 3.55
CA THR A 353 0.42 6.89 4.74
C THR A 353 1.38 8.02 4.34
N SER A 354 1.54 9.03 5.19
CA SER A 354 2.37 10.19 4.90
C SER A 354 3.85 9.81 4.87
N MET A 355 4.61 10.42 3.98
CA MET A 355 6.02 10.05 3.75
C MET A 355 6.94 10.32 4.95
N ASP A 356 6.56 11.24 5.82
CA ASP A 356 7.26 11.68 7.02
C ASP A 356 6.80 10.95 8.30
N SER A 357 5.72 10.15 8.22
CA SER A 357 5.24 9.36 9.36
C SER A 357 6.04 8.08 9.53
N SER A 358 6.70 7.97 10.68
CA SER A 358 7.24 6.71 11.19
C SER A 358 6.25 6.09 12.18
N SER A 359 6.05 4.77 12.09
CA SER A 359 5.21 4.03 13.04
C SER A 359 5.77 2.64 13.33
N GLU A 360 5.38 2.06 14.46
CA GLU A 360 5.93 0.77 14.92
C GLU A 360 5.47 -0.47 14.14
N HIS A 361 4.62 -0.24 13.14
CA HIS A 361 3.98 -1.28 12.33
C HIS A 361 4.19 -1.08 10.83
N VAL A 362 5.10 -0.18 10.42
CA VAL A 362 5.49 0.03 9.02
C VAL A 362 7.00 -0.20 8.88
N GLY A 363 7.35 -1.10 7.97
CA GLY A 363 8.69 -1.41 7.49
C GLY A 363 8.69 -1.44 5.95
N PHE A 364 9.55 -2.27 5.36
CA PHE A 364 9.64 -2.41 3.90
C PHE A 364 10.43 -3.67 3.50
N ARG A 365 10.26 -4.10 2.25
CA ARG A 365 11.16 -5.02 1.55
C ARG A 365 11.64 -4.39 0.25
N THR A 366 12.67 -4.95 -0.38
CA THR A 366 13.27 -4.35 -1.58
C THR A 366 13.22 -5.28 -2.79
N VAL A 367 13.44 -4.69 -3.96
CA VAL A 367 13.53 -5.38 -5.24
C VAL A 367 14.73 -4.92 -6.06
N VAL A 368 15.12 -5.75 -7.03
CA VAL A 368 16.13 -5.46 -8.05
C VAL A 368 15.56 -5.87 -9.41
N SER A 369 15.55 -4.95 -10.37
CA SER A 369 15.21 -5.25 -11.77
C SER A 369 16.47 -5.51 -12.60
N LEU A 370 16.32 -6.20 -13.74
CA LEU A 370 17.45 -6.62 -14.57
C LEU A 370 18.27 -5.46 -15.14
N ASP A 371 17.63 -4.32 -15.41
CA ASP A 371 18.29 -3.08 -15.82
C ASP A 371 19.24 -2.54 -14.74
N MET A 372 18.91 -2.73 -13.46
CA MET A 372 19.77 -2.33 -12.35
C MET A 372 21.05 -3.18 -12.27
N LEU A 373 20.97 -4.48 -12.61
CA LEU A 373 22.13 -5.38 -12.63
C LEU A 373 23.04 -5.12 -13.84
N SER A 374 22.47 -4.62 -14.94
CA SER A 374 23.19 -4.36 -16.18
C SER A 374 24.12 -3.14 -16.08
N ASN A 375 23.80 -2.20 -15.18
CA ASN A 375 24.56 -0.96 -14.96
C ASN A 375 25.74 -1.11 -13.97
N ILE A 376 26.09 -2.35 -13.56
CA ILE A 376 27.15 -2.65 -12.58
C ILE A 376 28.44 -3.16 -13.26
N LYS A 377 28.49 -3.18 -14.60
CA LYS A 377 29.67 -3.63 -15.37
C LYS A 377 30.69 -2.54 -15.65
#